data_AF-A0A7Y6UIE9-F1
#
_entry.id   AF-A0A7Y6UIE9-F1
#
_cell.length_a   1.000
_cell.length_b   1.000
_cell.length_c   1.000
_cell.angle_alpha   90.00
_cell.angle_beta   90.00
_cell.angle_gamma   90.00
#
_symmetry.space_group_name_H-M   'P 1'
#
loop_
_entity.id
_entity.type
_entity.pdbx_description
1 polymer ?
#
loop_
_entity_poly.entity_id
_entity_poly.type
_entity_poly.pdbx_seq_one_letter_code
_entity_poly.pdbx_strand_id
1 'polypeptide(L)'
;MSRITATIGAIGLAACATHHQFAPLDPAKLTSAERVQTFMRLRPVSKTTTIENGNNPIDSSIILDDKTEVWLPEDLAPLVGDDSETMRAARASERARTKSIISWSTTIVLLAGGFVMLVASHESDNLPSYPGYLMLGGGVIGGAFVRHYNAEDISARHRAFEAYPRELGAKLNVCAHGLQVVACDGPLPAPPVPTAAPRQP
;
A
#
# COMPACT_ATOMS: atom_id res chain seq x y z
N MET A 1 36.56 26.35 -30.15
CA MET A 1 35.44 26.65 -29.22
C MET A 1 34.31 25.68 -29.52
N SER A 2 34.24 24.56 -28.80
CA SER A 2 33.24 23.51 -29.01
C SER A 2 32.09 23.73 -28.03
N ARG A 3 30.86 23.86 -28.52
CA ARG A 3 29.66 24.04 -27.68
C ARG A 3 29.12 22.65 -27.32
N ILE A 4 29.26 22.24 -26.07
CA ILE A 4 28.62 21.03 -25.56
C ILE A 4 27.18 21.40 -25.18
N THR A 5 26.24 21.05 -26.05
CA THR A 5 24.80 21.19 -25.79
C THR A 5 24.35 19.99 -24.95
N ALA A 6 24.22 20.18 -23.64
CA ALA A 6 23.66 19.15 -22.76
C ALA A 6 22.13 19.13 -22.89
N THR A 7 21.61 18.24 -23.75
CA THR A 7 20.18 17.97 -23.87
C THR A 7 19.73 17.14 -22.66
N ILE A 8 19.18 17.78 -21.64
CA ILE A 8 18.51 17.09 -20.53
C ILE A 8 17.16 16.61 -21.05
N GLY A 9 17.14 15.38 -21.57
CA GLY A 9 15.90 14.69 -21.96
C GLY A 9 15.10 14.34 -20.72
N ALA A 10 13.96 15.00 -20.51
CA ALA A 10 13.01 14.70 -19.46
C ALA A 10 12.31 13.36 -19.77
N ILE A 11 12.83 12.26 -19.24
CA ILE A 11 12.13 10.96 -19.25
C ILE A 11 11.14 10.97 -18.08
N GLY A 12 9.95 11.52 -18.34
CA GLY A 12 8.81 11.45 -17.42
C GLY A 12 8.09 10.11 -17.53
N LEU A 13 8.64 9.05 -16.93
CA LEU A 13 7.91 7.79 -16.69
C LEU A 13 7.15 7.93 -15.37
N ALA A 14 6.03 8.66 -15.41
CA ALA A 14 5.04 8.59 -14.33
C ALA A 14 4.35 7.22 -14.43
N ALA A 15 4.80 6.25 -13.65
CA ALA A 15 4.06 5.02 -13.43
C ALA A 15 2.78 5.37 -12.66
N CYS A 16 1.67 5.56 -13.38
CA CYS A 16 0.37 5.78 -12.78
C CYS A 16 -0.07 4.49 -12.07
N ALA A 17 0.12 4.42 -10.76
CA ALA A 17 -0.52 3.40 -9.94
C ALA A 17 -2.04 3.51 -10.15
N THR A 18 -2.66 2.43 -10.65
CA THR A 18 -4.08 2.43 -10.98
C THR A 18 -4.86 2.21 -9.70
N HIS A 19 -5.47 3.27 -9.17
CA HIS A 19 -6.37 3.18 -8.02
C HIS A 19 -7.64 2.42 -8.41
N HIS A 20 -8.00 1.40 -7.63
CA HIS A 20 -9.29 0.73 -7.78
C HIS A 20 -10.35 1.50 -7.01
N GLN A 21 -11.32 2.09 -7.70
CA GLN A 21 -12.38 2.86 -7.05
C GLN A 21 -13.54 1.95 -6.64
N PHE A 22 -13.65 1.69 -5.35
CA PHE A 22 -14.83 1.02 -4.79
C PHE A 22 -15.97 2.00 -4.56
N ALA A 23 -17.21 1.55 -4.78
CA ALA A 23 -18.39 2.32 -4.40
C ALA A 23 -18.48 2.39 -2.86
N PRO A 24 -18.91 3.54 -2.29
CA PRO A 24 -19.19 3.67 -0.87
C PRO A 24 -20.17 2.60 -0.38
N LEU A 25 -19.78 1.88 0.66
CA LEU A 25 -20.61 0.85 1.27
C LEU A 25 -21.52 1.49 2.32
N ASP A 26 -22.84 1.35 2.13
CA ASP A 26 -23.88 1.80 3.07
C ASP A 26 -24.60 0.58 3.68
N PRO A 27 -24.16 0.09 4.85
CA PRO A 27 -24.73 -1.10 5.48
C PRO A 27 -26.21 -0.95 5.83
N ALA A 28 -26.71 0.28 6.02
CA ALA A 28 -28.11 0.53 6.40
C ALA A 28 -29.09 0.24 5.25
N LYS A 29 -28.61 0.21 4.00
CA LYS A 29 -29.41 -0.11 2.81
C LYS A 29 -29.43 -1.59 2.47
N LEU A 30 -28.63 -2.41 3.15
CA LEU A 30 -28.46 -3.83 2.85
C LEU A 30 -29.24 -4.69 3.84
N THR A 31 -29.92 -5.72 3.33
CA THR A 31 -30.49 -6.77 4.16
C THR A 31 -29.38 -7.61 4.83
N SER A 32 -29.71 -8.33 5.90
CA SER A 32 -28.75 -9.23 6.57
C SER A 32 -28.08 -10.24 5.62
N ALA A 33 -28.82 -10.79 4.65
CA ALA A 33 -28.27 -11.70 3.65
C ALA A 33 -27.31 -11.00 2.69
N GLU A 34 -27.66 -9.80 2.21
CA GLU A 34 -26.80 -9.00 1.34
C GLU A 34 -25.53 -8.54 2.04
N ARG A 35 -25.58 -8.25 3.35
CA ARG A 35 -24.39 -7.91 4.16
C ARG A 35 -23.39 -9.07 4.19
N VAL A 36 -23.86 -10.29 4.43
CA VAL A 36 -23.03 -11.50 4.40
C VAL A 36 -22.48 -11.75 2.99
N GLN A 37 -23.32 -11.68 1.95
CA GLN A 37 -22.86 -11.87 0.57
C GLN A 37 -21.81 -10.82 0.16
N THR A 38 -22.03 -9.56 0.55
CA THR A 38 -21.08 -8.46 0.29
C THR A 38 -19.76 -8.70 1.01
N PHE A 39 -19.80 -9.15 2.27
CA PHE A 39 -18.60 -9.56 3.00
C PHE A 39 -17.87 -10.69 2.28
N MET A 40 -18.57 -11.72 1.84
CA MET A 40 -17.96 -12.88 1.16
C MET A 40 -17.30 -12.51 -0.17
N ARG A 41 -17.84 -11.52 -0.90
CA ARG A 41 -17.24 -11.00 -2.13
C ARG A 41 -16.02 -10.10 -1.88
N LEU A 42 -16.11 -9.24 -0.86
CA LEU A 42 -15.10 -8.20 -0.59
C LEU A 42 -14.01 -8.63 0.39
N ARG A 43 -14.15 -9.77 1.08
CA ARG A 43 -13.07 -10.31 1.91
C ARG A 43 -11.88 -10.72 1.02
N PRO A 44 -10.65 -10.61 1.51
CA PRO A 44 -9.50 -11.11 0.78
C PRO A 44 -9.54 -12.63 0.72
N VAL A 45 -9.31 -13.18 -0.48
CA VAL A 45 -9.14 -14.64 -0.70
C VAL A 45 -7.68 -15.04 -0.65
N SER A 46 -6.77 -14.11 -0.96
CA SER A 46 -5.34 -14.29 -0.78
C SER A 46 -4.66 -12.95 -0.47
N LYS A 47 -3.48 -13.05 0.13
CA LYS A 47 -2.56 -11.93 0.37
C LYS A 47 -1.28 -12.24 -0.37
N THR A 48 -0.86 -11.33 -1.23
CA THR A 48 0.43 -11.42 -1.91
C THR A 48 1.40 -10.54 -1.14
N THR A 49 2.54 -11.10 -0.75
CA THR A 49 3.63 -10.34 -0.16
C THR A 49 4.91 -10.72 -0.90
N THR A 50 5.45 -9.76 -1.63
CA THR A 50 6.71 -9.95 -2.34
C THR A 50 7.84 -9.69 -1.35
N ILE A 51 8.78 -10.62 -1.24
CA ILE A 51 9.88 -10.57 -0.28
C ILE A 51 11.19 -10.44 -1.05
N GLU A 52 12.05 -9.51 -0.64
CA GLU A 52 13.43 -9.40 -1.11
C GLU A 52 14.39 -10.02 -0.09
N ASN A 53 15.39 -10.75 -0.60
CA ASN A 53 16.54 -11.33 0.09
C ASN A 53 16.60 -11.08 1.62
N GLY A 54 16.09 -12.04 2.40
CA GLY A 54 16.13 -11.98 3.87
C GLY A 54 14.83 -11.61 4.58
N ASN A 55 13.67 -11.99 4.03
CA ASN A 55 12.35 -11.80 4.64
C ASN A 55 11.87 -10.34 4.78
N ASN A 56 12.48 -9.40 4.06
CA ASN A 56 11.99 -8.04 4.02
C ASN A 56 10.88 -7.94 2.95
N PRO A 57 9.62 -7.64 3.34
CA PRO A 57 8.58 -7.39 2.35
C PRO A 57 8.97 -6.14 1.55
N ILE A 58 8.92 -6.24 0.23
CA ILE A 58 9.10 -5.14 -0.72
C ILE A 58 7.78 -4.69 -1.33
N ASP A 59 6.76 -5.54 -1.28
CA ASP A 59 5.42 -5.21 -1.73
C ASP A 59 4.36 -6.04 -1.01
N SER A 60 3.14 -5.52 -0.92
CA SER A 60 1.99 -6.23 -0.36
C SER A 60 0.72 -5.84 -1.11
N SER A 61 -0.07 -6.83 -1.51
CA SER A 61 -1.41 -6.65 -2.07
C SER A 61 -2.36 -7.68 -1.48
N ILE A 62 -3.65 -7.44 -1.64
CA ILE A 62 -4.70 -8.44 -1.39
C ILE A 62 -5.47 -8.71 -2.68
N ILE A 63 -5.91 -9.95 -2.86
CA ILE A 63 -6.79 -10.32 -3.96
C ILE A 63 -8.16 -10.59 -3.36
N LEU A 64 -9.18 -9.95 -3.92
CA LEU A 64 -10.59 -10.14 -3.54
C LEU A 64 -11.20 -11.32 -4.33
N ASP A 65 -12.40 -11.75 -3.94
CA ASP A 65 -13.06 -12.91 -4.57
C ASP A 65 -13.36 -12.71 -6.06
N ASP A 66 -13.61 -11.46 -6.46
CA ASP A 66 -13.81 -11.06 -7.87
C ASP A 66 -12.50 -10.96 -8.68
N LYS A 67 -11.38 -11.39 -8.09
CA LYS A 67 -10.01 -11.31 -8.62
C LYS A 67 -9.45 -9.90 -8.74
N THR A 68 -10.11 -8.90 -8.14
CA THR A 68 -9.53 -7.56 -8.03
C THR A 68 -8.33 -7.60 -7.11
N GLU A 69 -7.18 -7.16 -7.62
CA GLU A 69 -5.97 -6.98 -6.82
C GLU A 69 -5.90 -5.54 -6.31
N VAL A 70 -5.88 -5.40 -4.99
CA VAL A 70 -5.78 -4.11 -4.31
C VAL A 70 -4.36 -3.93 -3.80
N TRP A 71 -3.63 -3.04 -4.46
CA TRP A 71 -2.27 -2.66 -4.10
C TRP A 71 -2.25 -1.58 -3.02
N LEU A 72 -3.17 -0.63 -3.12
CA LEU A 72 -3.21 0.57 -2.29
C LEU A 72 -4.31 0.42 -1.22
N PRO A 73 -3.96 0.39 0.08
CA PRO A 73 -4.96 0.27 1.15
C PRO A 73 -5.92 1.47 1.20
N GLU A 74 -5.56 2.62 0.61
CA GLU A 74 -6.41 3.80 0.49
C GLU A 74 -7.66 3.53 -0.36
N ASP A 75 -7.57 2.61 -1.32
CA ASP A 75 -8.72 2.21 -2.16
C ASP A 75 -9.82 1.55 -1.32
N LEU A 76 -9.46 0.94 -0.18
CA LEU A 76 -10.40 0.29 0.71
C LEU A 76 -11.21 1.28 1.56
N ALA A 77 -10.90 2.58 1.53
CA ALA A 77 -11.57 3.59 2.34
C ALA A 77 -13.11 3.58 2.27
N PRO A 78 -13.73 3.43 1.09
CA PRO A 78 -15.20 3.38 0.99
C PRO A 78 -15.79 2.12 1.66
N LEU A 79 -14.99 1.08 1.91
CA LEU A 79 -15.39 -0.22 2.44
C LEU A 79 -15.20 -0.37 3.95
N VAL A 80 -14.47 0.53 4.60
CA VAL A 80 -14.23 0.51 6.05
C VAL A 80 -14.66 1.83 6.71
N GLY A 81 -14.64 1.92 8.04
CA GLY A 81 -14.91 3.17 8.74
C GLY A 81 -13.70 4.12 8.69
N ASP A 82 -13.93 5.43 8.70
CA ASP A 82 -12.87 6.45 8.62
C ASP A 82 -11.87 6.40 9.80
N ASP A 83 -12.31 5.93 10.96
CA ASP A 83 -11.51 5.80 12.18
C ASP A 83 -10.93 4.38 12.41
N SER A 84 -11.18 3.47 11.46
CA SER A 84 -10.71 2.08 11.54
C SER A 84 -9.19 1.98 11.53
N GLU A 85 -8.65 0.88 12.08
CA GLU A 85 -7.21 0.61 12.01
C GLU A 85 -6.70 0.54 10.57
N THR A 86 -7.49 -0.07 9.68
CA THR A 86 -7.23 -0.09 8.23
C THR A 86 -7.02 1.32 7.67
N MET A 87 -7.90 2.27 8.00
CA MET A 87 -7.78 3.65 7.51
C MET A 87 -6.61 4.41 8.11
N ARG A 88 -6.31 4.20 9.39
CA ARG A 88 -5.13 4.81 10.02
C ARG A 88 -3.85 4.31 9.35
N ALA A 89 -3.76 3.01 9.09
CA ALA A 89 -2.62 2.40 8.41
C ALA A 89 -2.54 2.82 6.93
N ALA A 90 -3.68 2.93 6.22
CA ALA A 90 -3.74 3.44 4.85
C ALA A 90 -3.20 4.87 4.74
N ARG A 91 -3.64 5.78 5.63
CA ARG A 91 -3.13 7.16 5.69
C ARG A 91 -1.64 7.21 6.06
N ALA A 92 -1.16 6.29 6.89
CA ALA A 92 0.27 6.20 7.21
C ALA A 92 1.10 5.76 5.99
N SER A 93 0.60 4.79 5.22
CA SER A 93 1.17 4.35 3.94
C SER A 93 1.23 5.50 2.94
N GLU A 94 0.12 6.21 2.70
CA GLU A 94 0.06 7.36 1.81
C GLU A 94 1.11 8.44 2.17
N ARG A 95 1.22 8.77 3.47
CA ARG A 95 2.20 9.76 3.96
C ARG A 95 3.63 9.28 3.76
N ALA A 96 3.92 8.01 4.05
CA ALA A 96 5.25 7.44 3.86
C ALA A 96 5.64 7.42 2.37
N ARG A 97 4.71 6.99 1.48
CA ARG A 97 4.90 7.04 0.03
C ARG A 97 5.17 8.47 -0.46
N THR A 98 4.40 9.45 -0.01
CA THR A 98 4.60 10.87 -0.37
C THR A 98 5.97 11.36 0.07
N LYS A 99 6.40 11.06 1.30
CA LYS A 99 7.75 11.40 1.78
C LYS A 99 8.84 10.69 0.97
N SER A 100 8.64 9.44 0.58
CA SER A 100 9.56 8.70 -0.28
C SER A 100 9.72 9.37 -1.64
N ILE A 101 8.62 9.75 -2.30
CA ILE A 101 8.64 10.45 -3.59
C ILE A 101 9.40 11.78 -3.49
N ILE A 102 9.12 12.58 -2.44
CA ILE A 102 9.83 13.83 -2.19
C ILE A 102 11.33 13.54 -1.99
N SER A 103 11.67 12.60 -1.12
CA SER A 103 13.05 12.23 -0.82
C SER A 103 13.80 11.74 -2.06
N TRP A 104 13.14 10.95 -2.91
CA TRP A 104 13.72 10.43 -4.16
C TRP A 104 13.98 11.54 -5.15
N SER A 105 13.02 12.45 -5.32
CA SER A 105 13.15 13.63 -6.18
C SER A 105 14.29 14.53 -5.71
N THR A 106 14.35 14.83 -4.41
CA THR A 106 15.44 15.60 -3.81
C THR A 106 16.79 14.92 -3.99
N THR A 107 16.85 13.59 -3.82
CA THR A 107 18.07 12.79 -4.01
C THR A 107 18.61 12.94 -5.43
N ILE A 108 17.74 12.80 -6.44
CA ILE A 108 18.13 12.94 -7.84
C ILE A 108 18.66 14.33 -8.14
N VAL A 109 17.96 15.37 -7.67
CA VAL A 109 18.40 16.76 -7.89
C VAL A 109 19.75 17.02 -7.25
N LEU A 110 19.98 16.52 -6.03
CA LEU A 110 21.25 16.66 -5.33
C LEU A 110 22.39 15.90 -6.02
N LEU A 111 22.14 14.67 -6.48
CA LEU A 111 23.15 13.87 -7.18
C LEU A 111 23.49 14.49 -8.55
N ALA A 112 22.47 14.83 -9.35
CA ALA A 112 22.67 15.43 -10.66
C ALA A 112 23.31 16.82 -10.56
N GLY A 113 22.82 17.66 -9.64
CA GLY A 113 23.36 19.01 -9.41
C GLY A 113 24.80 18.96 -8.88
N GLY A 114 25.09 18.07 -7.93
CA GLY A 114 26.44 17.87 -7.41
C GLY A 114 27.41 17.39 -8.48
N PHE A 115 26.99 16.44 -9.32
CA PHE A 115 27.79 15.96 -10.45
C PHE A 115 28.09 17.08 -11.45
N VAL A 116 27.08 17.85 -11.87
CA VAL A 116 27.25 18.98 -12.79
C VAL A 116 28.20 20.04 -12.20
N MET A 117 28.07 20.36 -10.91
CA MET A 117 28.99 21.29 -10.25
C MET A 117 30.43 20.78 -10.22
N LEU A 118 30.65 19.49 -9.96
CA LEU A 118 32.00 18.92 -9.97
C LEU A 118 32.64 19.01 -11.35
N VAL A 119 31.89 18.68 -12.41
CA VAL A 119 32.37 18.81 -13.79
C VAL A 119 32.71 20.27 -14.11
N ALA A 120 31.82 21.22 -13.77
CA ALA A 120 32.07 22.63 -13.98
C ALA A 120 33.29 23.17 -13.20
N SER A 121 33.52 22.67 -11.97
CA SER A 121 34.70 23.03 -11.17
C SER A 121 36.00 22.45 -11.73
N HIS A 122 35.95 21.33 -12.44
CA HIS A 122 37.12 20.77 -13.11
C HIS A 122 37.51 21.56 -14.35
N GLU A 123 36.54 22.19 -15.04
CA GLU A 123 36.81 23.04 -16.21
C GLU A 123 37.17 24.49 -15.87
N SER A 124 36.92 24.93 -14.63
CA SER A 124 37.13 26.30 -14.19
C SER A 124 38.01 26.38 -12.94
N ASP A 125 39.19 26.97 -13.07
CA ASP A 125 40.14 27.19 -11.96
C ASP A 125 39.57 28.05 -10.80
N ASN A 126 38.43 28.73 -11.02
CA ASN A 126 37.83 29.67 -10.06
C ASN A 126 36.61 29.11 -9.31
N LEU A 127 36.15 27.90 -9.63
CA LEU A 127 34.97 27.32 -8.97
C LEU A 127 35.39 26.33 -7.88
N PRO A 128 35.04 26.57 -6.60
CA PRO A 128 35.33 25.60 -5.55
C PRO A 128 34.51 24.33 -5.78
N SER A 129 35.14 23.16 -5.69
CA SER A 129 34.49 21.84 -5.85
C SER A 129 33.70 21.39 -4.61
N TYR A 130 33.94 22.00 -3.45
CA TYR A 130 33.30 21.67 -2.17
C TYR A 130 31.75 21.65 -2.21
N PRO A 131 31.05 22.63 -2.83
CA PRO A 131 29.59 22.59 -2.96
C PRO A 131 29.10 21.36 -3.75
N GLY A 132 29.85 20.92 -4.76
CA GLY A 132 29.54 19.70 -5.52
C GLY A 132 29.61 18.45 -4.62
N TYR A 133 30.65 18.32 -3.80
CA TYR A 133 30.77 17.22 -2.84
C TYR A 133 29.67 17.25 -1.76
N LEU A 134 29.28 18.44 -1.27
CA LEU A 134 28.17 18.57 -0.33
C LEU A 134 26.84 18.11 -0.95
N MET A 135 26.58 18.49 -2.20
CA MET A 135 25.39 18.06 -2.92
C MET A 135 25.36 16.54 -3.11
N LEU A 136 26.49 15.94 -3.54
CA LEU A 136 26.59 14.48 -3.65
C LEU A 136 26.38 13.78 -2.30
N GLY A 137 27.01 14.29 -1.24
CA GLY A 137 26.83 13.76 0.12
C GLY A 137 25.38 13.85 0.60
N GLY A 138 24.71 14.97 0.33
CA GLY A 138 23.28 15.15 0.59
C GLY A 138 22.41 14.17 -0.21
N GLY A 139 22.79 13.86 -1.45
CA GLY A 139 22.14 12.85 -2.28
C GLY A 139 22.21 11.45 -1.66
N VAL A 140 23.37 11.04 -1.15
CA VAL A 140 23.53 9.74 -0.47
C VAL A 140 22.63 9.64 0.76
N ILE A 141 22.60 10.70 1.58
CA ILE A 141 21.72 10.77 2.76
C ILE A 141 20.25 10.70 2.32
N GLY A 142 19.86 11.42 1.27
CA GLY A 142 18.53 11.36 0.69
C GLY A 142 18.13 9.95 0.25
N GLY A 143 19.06 9.19 -0.33
CA GLY A 143 18.84 7.79 -0.69
C GLY A 143 18.52 6.89 0.51
N ALA A 144 19.16 7.12 1.66
CA ALA A 144 18.84 6.40 2.90
C ALA A 144 17.41 6.71 3.38
N PHE A 145 16.96 7.96 3.28
CA PHE A 145 15.60 8.35 3.60
C PHE A 145 14.56 7.72 2.66
N VAL A 146 14.85 7.59 1.35
CA VAL A 146 13.98 6.87 0.41
C VAL A 146 13.75 5.43 0.90
N ARG A 147 14.84 4.73 1.26
CA ARG A 147 14.74 3.35 1.76
C ARG A 147 13.93 3.27 3.06
N HIS A 148 14.16 4.21 3.99
CA HIS A 148 13.43 4.28 5.25
C HIS A 148 11.92 4.47 5.03
N TYR A 149 11.52 5.45 4.22
CA TYR A 149 10.11 5.72 3.96
C TYR A 149 9.42 4.61 3.16
N ASN A 150 10.14 3.93 2.25
CA ASN A 150 9.59 2.74 1.59
C ASN A 150 9.31 1.62 2.58
N ALA A 151 10.20 1.37 3.54
CA ALA A 151 9.97 0.36 4.57
C ALA A 151 8.77 0.71 5.48
N GLU A 152 8.62 1.99 5.84
CA GLU A 152 7.45 2.48 6.58
C GLU A 152 6.14 2.27 5.78
N ASP A 153 6.15 2.60 4.48
CA ASP A 153 5.01 2.41 3.58
C ASP A 153 4.58 0.94 3.52
N ILE A 154 5.52 0.03 3.25
CA ILE A 154 5.24 -1.40 3.13
C ILE A 154 4.71 -1.98 4.46
N SER A 155 5.31 -1.58 5.59
CA SER A 155 4.84 -1.98 6.92
C SER A 155 3.42 -1.47 7.20
N ALA A 156 3.11 -0.24 6.80
CA ALA A 156 1.77 0.33 6.94
C ALA A 156 0.74 -0.39 6.05
N ARG A 157 1.08 -0.69 4.79
CA ARG A 157 0.23 -1.49 3.87
C ARG A 157 -0.08 -2.85 4.45
N HIS A 158 0.93 -3.55 4.97
CA HIS A 158 0.75 -4.86 5.58
C HIS A 158 -0.26 -4.83 6.74
N ARG A 159 -0.11 -3.86 7.66
CA ARG A 159 -1.03 -3.66 8.78
C ARG A 159 -2.45 -3.32 8.33
N ALA A 160 -2.59 -2.48 7.29
CA ALA A 160 -3.89 -2.15 6.74
C ALA A 160 -4.62 -3.40 6.21
N PHE A 161 -3.91 -4.23 5.44
CA PHE A 161 -4.48 -5.45 4.88
C PHE A 161 -4.77 -6.54 5.92
N GLU A 162 -4.02 -6.59 7.02
CA GLU A 162 -4.32 -7.51 8.13
C GLU A 162 -5.56 -7.10 8.93
N ALA A 163 -5.74 -5.80 9.17
CA ALA A 163 -6.91 -5.30 9.87
C ALA A 163 -8.19 -5.36 8.99
N TYR A 164 -8.04 -5.27 7.67
CA TYR A 164 -9.15 -5.12 6.73
C TYR A 164 -10.32 -6.10 6.91
N PRO A 165 -10.13 -7.43 6.99
CA PRO A 165 -11.27 -8.35 7.11
C PRO A 165 -12.11 -8.12 8.36
N ARG A 166 -11.45 -7.80 9.48
CA ARG A 166 -12.12 -7.51 10.75
C ARG A 166 -12.94 -6.23 10.66
N GLU A 167 -12.35 -5.16 10.13
CA GLU A 167 -13.01 -3.86 10.01
C GLU A 167 -14.15 -3.88 8.98
N LEU A 168 -14.00 -4.65 7.89
CA LEU A 168 -15.07 -4.90 6.92
C LEU A 168 -16.25 -5.63 7.57
N GLY A 169 -15.96 -6.68 8.35
CA GLY A 169 -16.97 -7.42 9.10
C GLY A 169 -17.70 -6.54 10.11
N ALA A 170 -16.98 -5.68 10.83
CA ALA A 170 -17.56 -4.70 11.74
C ALA A 170 -18.46 -3.69 11.01
N LYS A 171 -18.02 -3.13 9.87
CA LYS A 171 -18.82 -2.20 9.07
C LYS A 171 -20.11 -2.85 8.56
N LEU A 172 -20.02 -4.10 8.11
CA LEU A 172 -21.17 -4.87 7.60
C LEU A 172 -22.01 -5.54 8.70
N ASN A 173 -21.61 -5.42 9.96
CA ASN A 173 -22.21 -6.11 11.10
C ASN A 173 -22.37 -7.63 10.88
N VAL A 174 -21.26 -8.25 10.49
CA VAL A 174 -21.15 -9.67 10.18
C VAL A 174 -20.23 -10.35 11.20
N CYS A 175 -20.69 -11.47 11.74
CA CYS A 175 -20.06 -12.25 12.79
C CYS A 175 -19.65 -13.64 12.26
N ALA A 176 -18.52 -14.16 12.75
CA ALA A 176 -18.17 -15.56 12.56
C ALA A 176 -18.88 -16.41 13.62
N HIS A 177 -19.65 -17.42 13.20
CA HIS A 177 -20.26 -18.41 14.06
C HIS A 177 -19.77 -19.81 13.66
N GLY A 178 -18.74 -20.30 14.35
CA GLY A 178 -18.04 -21.52 13.95
C GLY A 178 -17.29 -21.33 12.63
N LEU A 179 -17.61 -22.14 11.62
CA LEU A 179 -17.03 -22.03 10.27
C LEU A 179 -17.87 -21.17 9.32
N GLN A 180 -19.02 -20.67 9.77
CA GLN A 180 -19.95 -19.89 8.94
C GLN A 180 -19.88 -18.41 9.29
N VAL A 181 -20.12 -17.59 8.27
CA VAL A 181 -20.20 -16.14 8.39
C VAL A 181 -21.68 -15.76 8.33
N VAL A 182 -22.19 -15.08 9.35
CA VAL A 182 -23.61 -14.74 9.51
C VAL A 182 -23.78 -13.27 9.93
N ALA A 183 -24.94 -12.68 9.69
CA ALA A 183 -25.24 -11.34 10.22
C ALA A 183 -25.38 -11.41 11.75
N CYS A 184 -24.77 -10.47 12.48
CA CYS A 184 -24.79 -10.48 13.95
C CYS A 184 -26.20 -10.28 14.53
N ASP A 185 -27.07 -9.57 13.81
CA ASP A 185 -28.45 -9.29 14.23
C ASP A 185 -29.46 -10.35 13.78
N GLY A 186 -29.00 -11.37 13.04
CA GLY A 186 -29.86 -12.36 12.40
C GLY A 186 -30.20 -13.56 13.29
N PRO A 187 -31.22 -14.35 12.93
CA PRO A 187 -31.45 -15.65 13.57
C PRO A 187 -30.23 -16.53 13.35
N LEU A 188 -29.71 -17.11 14.45
CA LEU A 188 -28.56 -18.01 14.40
C LEU A 188 -28.90 -19.22 13.53
N PRO A 189 -27.96 -19.69 12.69
CA PRO A 189 -28.16 -20.91 11.93
C PRO A 189 -28.38 -22.08 12.89
N ALA A 190 -29.38 -22.91 12.61
CA ALA A 190 -29.63 -24.09 13.41
C ALA A 190 -28.35 -24.96 13.46
N PRO A 191 -27.99 -25.51 14.63
CA PRO A 191 -26.82 -26.37 14.75
C PRO A 191 -26.98 -27.56 13.78
N PRO A 192 -25.89 -28.05 13.17
CA PRO A 192 -25.95 -29.22 12.30
C PRO A 192 -26.58 -30.37 13.08
N VAL A 193 -27.71 -30.89 12.59
CA VAL A 193 -28.35 -32.07 13.19
C VAL A 193 -27.30 -33.19 13.16
N PRO A 194 -26.97 -33.83 14.29
CA PRO A 194 -26.01 -34.91 14.32
C PRO A 194 -26.47 -35.94 13.29
N THR A 195 -25.69 -36.12 12.22
CA THR A 195 -25.92 -37.20 11.27
C THR A 195 -25.78 -38.47 12.10
N ALA A 196 -26.91 -39.14 12.36
CA ALA A 196 -26.91 -40.38 13.12
C ALA A 196 -25.87 -41.30 12.50
N ALA A 197 -24.85 -41.67 13.28
CA ALA A 197 -23.79 -42.53 12.82
C ALA A 197 -24.42 -43.78 12.19
N PRO A 198 -24.00 -44.20 10.99
CA PRO A 198 -24.51 -45.42 10.39
C PRO A 198 -24.25 -46.56 11.37
N ARG A 199 -25.32 -47.25 11.80
CA ARG A 199 -25.19 -48.47 12.62
C ARG A 199 -24.34 -49.45 11.81
N GLN A 200 -23.13 -49.73 12.28
CA GLN A 200 -22.31 -50.79 11.71
C GLN A 200 -23.02 -52.14 11.95
N PRO A 201 -23.14 -52.99 10.91
CA PRO A 201 -23.70 -54.33 11.04
C PRO A 201 -22.77 -55.30 11.78
#